data_AF-A0A1B7W747-F1
#
_entry.id   AF-A0A1B7W747-F1
#
_cell.length_a   1.000
_cell.length_b   1.000
_cell.length_c   1.000
_cell.angle_alpha   90.00
_cell.angle_beta   90.00
_cell.angle_gamma   90.00
#
_symmetry.space_group_name_H-M   'P 1'
#
loop_
_entity.id
_entity.type
_entity.pdbx_description
1 polymer ?
#
loop_
_entity_poly.entity_id
_entity_poly.type
_entity_poly.pdbx_seq_one_letter_code
_entity_poly.pdbx_strand_id
1 'polypeptide(L)'
;IIFELAKELNRERNIIVHQGKTETPANELLEKWQTLIKLADVLGLTAQPEPETPKQDSISDTEIEELIQERQEARKNKNFAESDRIRDQLLTKGITLIDGKEGTRWHR
;
A
#
# COMPACT_ATOMS: atom_id res chain seq x y z
N ILE A 1 7.34 22.77 0.20
CA ILE A 1 8.73 22.39 0.61
C ILE A 1 8.70 21.18 1.56
N ILE A 2 8.09 21.27 2.75
CA ILE A 2 8.04 20.14 3.71
C ILE A 2 7.34 18.88 3.13
N PHE A 3 6.24 19.07 2.40
CA PHE A 3 5.49 17.97 1.77
C PHE A 3 6.26 17.31 0.62
N GLU A 4 7.02 18.09 -0.15
CA GLU A 4 7.86 17.56 -1.24
C GLU A 4 9.03 16.74 -0.67
N LEU A 5 9.69 17.23 0.38
CA LEU A 5 10.73 16.48 1.12
C LEU A 5 10.17 15.16 1.67
N ALA A 6 8.99 15.19 2.28
CA ALA A 6 8.34 13.97 2.80
C ALA A 6 8.01 12.98 1.67
N LYS A 7 7.53 13.46 0.52
CA LYS A 7 7.19 12.63 -0.64
C LYS A 7 8.43 11.97 -1.24
N GLU A 8 9.53 12.71 -1.35
CA GLU A 8 10.81 12.20 -1.85
C GLU A 8 11.37 11.12 -0.91
N LEU A 9 11.41 11.38 0.39
CA LEU A 9 11.84 10.41 1.40
C LEU A 9 10.97 9.14 1.40
N ASN A 10 9.66 9.28 1.24
CA ASN A 10 8.74 8.12 1.11
C ASN A 10 8.96 7.33 -0.18
N ARG A 11 9.28 8.00 -1.29
CA ARG A 11 9.63 7.34 -2.55
C ARG A 11 10.93 6.54 -2.39
N GLU A 12 11.95 7.12 -1.79
CA GLU A 12 13.23 6.43 -1.55
C GLU A 12 13.07 5.26 -0.58
N ARG A 13 12.28 5.42 0.50
CA ARG A 13 11.90 4.31 1.39
C ARG A 13 11.27 3.15 0.62
N ASN A 14 10.29 3.43 -0.25
CA ASN A 14 9.63 2.39 -1.04
C ASN A 14 10.60 1.70 -2.01
N ILE A 15 11.55 2.44 -2.59
CA ILE A 15 12.61 1.87 -3.44
C ILE A 15 13.53 0.94 -2.64
N ILE A 16 13.97 1.35 -1.44
CA ILE A 16 14.78 0.49 -0.55
C ILE A 16 14.03 -0.81 -0.23
N VAL A 17 12.76 -0.70 0.14
CA VAL A 17 11.94 -1.84 0.59
C VAL A 17 11.66 -2.84 -0.55
N HIS A 18 11.39 -2.36 -1.77
CA HIS A 18 10.96 -3.23 -2.87
C HIS A 18 12.06 -3.59 -3.87
N GLN A 19 13.07 -2.74 -4.05
CA GLN A 19 14.12 -2.91 -5.07
C GLN A 19 15.50 -3.13 -4.46
N GLY A 20 15.67 -2.91 -3.15
CA GLY A 20 16.91 -3.19 -2.41
C GLY A 20 18.11 -2.32 -2.79
N LYS A 21 17.93 -1.31 -3.65
CA LYS A 21 19.00 -0.41 -4.13
C LYS A 21 18.48 1.00 -4.24
N THR A 22 19.18 1.97 -3.67
CA THR A 22 18.98 3.40 -3.92
C THR A 22 20.16 3.96 -4.70
N GLU A 23 19.87 4.85 -5.64
CA GLU A 23 20.90 5.68 -6.28
C GLU A 23 21.35 6.81 -5.35
N THR A 24 20.47 7.25 -4.45
CA THR A 24 20.76 8.31 -3.49
C THR A 24 21.66 7.79 -2.36
N PRO A 25 22.76 8.49 -2.04
CA PRO A 25 23.63 8.14 -0.93
C PRO A 25 22.92 8.36 0.42
N ALA A 26 23.19 7.48 1.39
CA ALA A 26 22.57 7.51 2.72
C ALA A 26 22.76 8.85 3.47
N ASN A 27 23.85 9.57 3.19
CA ASN A 27 24.13 10.87 3.80
C ASN A 27 23.14 11.95 3.33
N GLU A 28 22.78 11.94 2.05
CA GLU A 28 21.82 12.92 1.49
C GLU A 28 20.41 12.66 2.00
N LEU A 29 20.03 11.38 2.11
CA LEU A 29 18.79 10.95 2.77
C LEU A 29 18.68 11.46 4.21
N LEU A 30 19.78 11.34 4.96
CA LEU A 30 19.84 11.81 6.34
C LEU A 30 19.69 13.32 6.45
N GLU A 31 20.35 14.09 5.58
CA GLU A 31 20.22 15.54 5.54
C GLU A 31 18.79 15.99 5.20
N LYS A 32 18.15 15.32 4.23
CA LYS A 32 16.74 15.56 3.86
C LYS A 32 15.81 15.26 5.04
N TRP A 33 16.01 14.14 5.73
CA TRP A 33 15.23 13.76 6.92
C TRP A 33 15.39 14.76 8.08
N GLN A 34 16.62 15.18 8.37
CA GLN A 34 16.88 16.19 9.41
C GLN A 34 16.24 17.53 9.08
N THR A 35 16.28 17.93 7.80
CA THR A 35 15.62 19.15 7.33
C THR A 35 14.11 19.06 7.49
N LEU A 36 13.51 17.91 7.16
CA LEU A 36 12.09 17.64 7.37
C LEU A 36 11.70 17.78 8.84
N ILE A 37 12.45 17.16 9.76
CA ILE A 37 12.17 17.24 11.21
C ILE A 37 12.28 18.68 11.70
N LYS A 38 13.34 19.41 11.34
CA LYS A 38 13.52 20.81 11.76
C LYS A 38 12.37 21.70 11.29
N LEU A 39 11.92 21.51 10.05
CA LEU A 39 10.78 22.25 9.51
C LEU A 39 9.46 21.84 10.19
N ALA A 40 9.27 20.57 10.50
CA ALA A 40 8.10 20.08 11.23
C ALA A 40 8.04 20.65 12.65
N ASP A 41 9.18 20.69 13.35
CA ASP A 41 9.32 21.22 14.71
C ASP A 41 8.99 22.72 14.79
N VAL A 42 9.49 23.52 13.83
CA VAL A 42 9.13 24.96 13.71
C VAL A 42 7.62 25.15 13.52
N LEU A 43 6.95 24.21 12.85
CA LEU A 43 5.50 24.24 12.63
C LEU A 43 4.71 23.60 13.79
N GLY A 44 5.37 23.14 14.86
CA GLY A 44 4.73 22.45 15.98
C GLY A 44 4.19 21.06 15.62
N LEU A 45 4.64 20.47 14.52
CA LEU A 45 4.27 19.14 14.08
C LEU A 45 5.25 18.12 14.66
N THR A 46 4.76 17.26 15.54
CA THR A 46 5.56 16.16 16.09
C THR A 46 5.31 14.91 15.27
N ALA A 47 6.36 14.41 14.60
CA ALA A 47 6.31 13.10 13.98
C ALA A 47 6.32 12.06 15.11
N GLN A 48 5.15 11.49 15.42
CA GLN A 48 5.12 10.25 16.19
C GLN A 48 5.51 9.13 15.24
N PRO A 49 6.47 8.26 15.61
CA PRO A 49 6.65 7.03 14.87
C PRO A 49 5.30 6.32 14.93
N GLU A 50 4.60 6.25 13.80
CA GLU A 50 3.49 5.30 13.70
C GLU A 50 4.06 3.96 14.15
N PRO A 51 3.41 3.26 15.10
CA PRO A 51 3.81 1.90 15.38
C PRO A 51 3.90 1.24 14.02
N GLU A 52 5.03 0.60 13.75
CA GLU A 52 5.22 -0.27 12.60
C GLU A 52 4.07 -1.28 12.69
N THR A 53 2.88 -0.96 12.18
CA THR A 53 2.00 -1.97 11.63
C THR A 53 2.91 -2.53 10.58
N PRO A 54 3.46 -3.74 10.77
CA PRO A 54 4.07 -4.40 9.66
C PRO A 54 2.97 -4.32 8.62
N LYS A 55 3.29 -3.88 7.41
CA LYS A 55 2.49 -4.27 6.27
C LYS A 55 2.61 -5.79 6.26
N GLN A 56 1.85 -6.46 7.14
CA GLN A 56 1.67 -7.89 7.18
C GLN A 56 1.04 -8.15 5.84
N ASP A 57 1.87 -8.55 4.88
CA ASP A 57 1.77 -9.80 4.14
C ASP A 57 0.53 -10.64 4.49
N SER A 58 -0.67 -10.10 4.38
CA SER A 58 -1.90 -10.87 4.56
C SER A 58 -2.35 -11.50 3.24
N ILE A 59 -1.77 -11.07 2.12
CA ILE A 59 -1.93 -11.69 0.80
C ILE A 59 -0.99 -11.01 -0.22
N SER A 60 -0.41 -11.78 -1.14
CA SER A 60 0.35 -11.20 -2.28
C SER A 60 -0.61 -10.65 -3.33
N ASP A 61 -0.22 -9.60 -4.07
CA ASP A 61 -1.02 -9.04 -5.16
C ASP A 61 -1.48 -10.13 -6.17
N THR A 62 -0.65 -11.15 -6.41
CA THR A 62 -1.01 -12.32 -7.24
C THR A 62 -2.14 -13.16 -6.64
N GLU A 63 -2.15 -13.35 -5.33
CA GLU A 63 -3.18 -14.12 -4.63
C GLU A 63 -4.53 -13.36 -4.61
N ILE A 64 -4.49 -12.01 -4.66
CA ILE A 64 -5.68 -11.17 -4.88
C ILE A 64 -6.23 -11.38 -6.28
N GLU A 65 -5.37 -11.33 -7.30
CA GLU A 65 -5.78 -11.49 -8.69
C GLU A 65 -6.38 -12.87 -8.95
N GLU A 66 -5.81 -13.93 -8.37
CA GLU A 66 -6.37 -15.29 -8.43
C GLU A 66 -7.77 -15.35 -7.83
N LEU A 67 -7.97 -14.80 -6.63
CA LEU A 67 -9.30 -14.75 -6.00
C LEU A 67 -10.30 -13.91 -6.81
N ILE A 68 -9.86 -12.82 -7.44
CA ILE A 68 -10.71 -12.02 -8.33
C ILE A 68 -11.13 -12.82 -9.56
N GLN A 69 -10.21 -13.58 -10.16
CA GLN A 69 -10.53 -14.45 -11.29
C GLN A 69 -11.51 -15.55 -10.88
N GLU A 70 -11.27 -16.23 -9.77
CA GLU A 70 -12.15 -17.27 -9.25
C GLU A 70 -13.56 -16.72 -8.97
N ARG A 71 -13.64 -15.49 -8.46
CA ARG A 71 -14.91 -14.76 -8.29
C ARG A 71 -15.61 -14.47 -9.63
N GLN A 72 -14.86 -14.08 -10.66
CA GLN A 72 -15.42 -13.82 -12.00
C GLN A 72 -15.92 -15.11 -12.64
N GLU A 73 -15.19 -16.21 -12.48
CA GLU A 73 -15.61 -17.54 -12.92
C GLU A 73 -16.86 -18.02 -12.17
N ALA A 74 -16.91 -17.84 -10.84
CA ALA A 74 -18.07 -18.14 -10.03
C ALA A 74 -19.30 -17.35 -10.49
N ARG A 75 -19.16 -16.05 -10.77
CA ARG A 75 -20.25 -15.24 -11.36
C ARG A 75 -20.68 -15.73 -12.74
N LYS A 76 -19.72 -16.09 -13.61
CA LYS A 76 -19.99 -16.62 -14.96
C LYS A 76 -20.74 -17.95 -14.90
N ASN A 77 -20.39 -18.79 -13.94
CA ASN A 77 -21.04 -20.07 -13.66
C ASN A 77 -22.34 -19.91 -12.85
N LYS A 78 -22.81 -18.68 -12.60
CA LYS A 78 -23.99 -18.33 -11.78
C LYS A 78 -23.94 -18.87 -10.35
N ASN A 79 -22.73 -19.14 -9.84
CA ASN A 79 -22.49 -19.55 -8.48
C ASN A 79 -22.27 -18.31 -7.60
N PHE A 80 -23.38 -17.67 -7.20
CA PHE A 80 -23.36 -16.46 -6.40
C PHE A 80 -22.85 -16.69 -4.97
N ALA A 81 -23.10 -17.87 -4.40
CA ALA A 81 -22.64 -18.23 -3.06
C ALA A 81 -21.11 -18.19 -2.96
N GLU A 82 -20.43 -18.78 -3.94
CA GLU A 82 -18.96 -18.79 -3.95
C GLU A 82 -18.37 -17.40 -4.26
N SER A 83 -19.05 -16.61 -5.10
CA SER A 83 -18.66 -15.22 -5.36
C SER A 83 -18.71 -14.35 -4.10
N ASP A 84 -19.73 -14.52 -3.26
CA ASP A 84 -19.86 -13.80 -1.99
C ASP A 84 -18.82 -14.27 -0.96
N ARG A 85 -18.55 -15.58 -0.88
CA ARG A 85 -17.51 -16.13 -0.01
C ARG A 85 -16.13 -15.53 -0.31
N ILE A 86 -15.76 -15.42 -1.59
CA ILE A 86 -14.49 -14.83 -2.02
C ILE A 86 -14.45 -13.34 -1.69
N ARG A 87 -15.57 -12.60 -1.86
CA ARG A 87 -15.64 -11.20 -1.46
C ARG A 87 -15.37 -11.03 0.03
N ASP A 88 -15.99 -11.85 0.87
CA ASP A 88 -15.84 -11.75 2.32
C ASP A 88 -14.44 -12.17 2.78
N GLN A 89 -13.81 -13.14 2.09
CA GLN A 89 -12.41 -13.51 2.32
C GLN A 89 -11.45 -12.35 2.01
N LEU A 90 -11.67 -11.65 0.89
CA LEU A 90 -10.87 -10.47 0.53
C LEU A 90 -11.11 -9.31 1.50
N LEU A 91 -12.36 -9.08 1.91
CA LEU A 91 -12.70 -8.07 2.91
C LEU A 91 -12.05 -8.34 4.28
N THR A 92 -12.04 -9.61 4.71
CA THR A 92 -11.38 -10.04 5.96
C THR A 92 -9.87 -9.78 5.92
N LYS A 93 -9.26 -9.83 4.73
CA LYS A 93 -7.86 -9.51 4.51
C LYS A 93 -7.59 -8.01 4.30
N GLY A 94 -8.62 -7.16 4.43
CA GLY A 94 -8.53 -5.71 4.29
C GLY A 94 -8.65 -5.21 2.85
N ILE A 95 -9.03 -6.06 1.90
CA ILE A 95 -9.11 -5.72 0.49
C ILE A 95 -10.56 -5.45 0.11
N THR A 96 -10.84 -4.24 -0.35
CA THR A 96 -12.17 -3.89 -0.87
C THR A 96 -12.17 -3.97 -2.39
N LEU A 97 -13.18 -4.65 -2.94
CA LEU A 97 -13.38 -4.79 -4.39
C LEU A 97 -14.39 -3.77 -4.90
N ILE A 98 -14.08 -3.16 -6.03
CA ILE A 98 -14.91 -2.21 -6.76
C ILE A 98 -15.11 -2.79 -8.16
N ASP A 99 -16.32 -3.29 -8.43
CA ASP A 99 -16.68 -3.73 -9.77
C ASP A 99 -17.10 -2.52 -10.63
N GLY A 100 -16.40 -2.30 -11.74
CA GLY A 100 -16.75 -1.33 -12.76
C GLY A 100 -17.10 -2.00 -14.10
N LYS A 101 -17.60 -1.20 -15.05
CA LYS A 101 -17.84 -1.65 -16.43
C LYS A 101 -16.56 -2.09 -17.16
N GLU A 102 -15.41 -1.56 -16.75
CA GLU A 102 -14.09 -1.87 -17.34
C GLU A 102 -13.36 -3.01 -16.62
N GLY A 103 -13.91 -3.56 -15.53
CA GLY A 103 -13.29 -4.63 -14.75
C GLY A 103 -13.39 -4.43 -13.23
N THR A 104 -12.88 -5.39 -12.47
CA THR A 104 -12.79 -5.34 -11.00
C THR A 104 -11.50 -4.64 -10.60
N ARG A 105 -11.61 -3.49 -9.93
CA ARG A 105 -10.49 -2.81 -9.26
C ARG A 105 -10.54 -3.10 -7.78
N TRP A 106 -9.41 -3.14 -7.10
CA TRP A 106 -9.35 -3.37 -5.66
C TRP A 106 -8.40 -2.37 -4.99
N HIS A 107 -8.63 -2.11 -3.71
CA HIS A 107 -7.73 -1.30 -2.88
C HIS A 107 -7.57 -1.90 -1.48
N ARG A 108 -6.41 -1.65 -0.86
CA ARG A 108 -6.09 -1.97 0.53
C ARG A 108 -6.13 -0.72 1.40
#